data_AF-A0A0L7KTC6-F1
#
_entry.id   AF-A0A0L7KTC6-F1
#
_cell.length_a   1.000
_cell.length_b   1.000
_cell.length_c   1.000
_cell.angle_alpha   90.00
_cell.angle_beta   90.00
_cell.angle_gamma   90.00
#
_symmetry.space_group_name_H-M   'P 1'
#
loop_
_entity.id
_entity.type
_entity.pdbx_description
1 polymer ?
#
loop_
_entity_poly.entity_id
_entity_poly.type
_entity_poly.pdbx_seq_one_letter_code
_entity_poly.pdbx_strand_id
1 'polypeptide(L)'
;MAATTPGFKGLKEDSDESDSEFTPLYDDDEIDQRTAQETKGWNLFREIPVKKESGSMESKDWVITSVKFLKVLAYILVFTVVLGSAVLSKGTLLFITSQLKKGRVNVHCNKLLHLDQQFLNTHTLEERITWLWAAFIVFSIPEFGIFLRSVRICFFKTIKKPTNFLFLLAFVIETLYAIGMALLVLFILPELDVVKGAMLMNAMCIVPGILNAFSRDSADPRYFMKIVLDVIAVSMQLTAFVVWPLLYRTTVLWMIPVACTFVSLGWWENFIEGVDRHSSVPMLYLQELKENLKRTRYYTQRALSVWKIVVFMVFIIISLHIQEDDPFSFFILLEDVYNGVVEYAETGETLSIPVNWASPLWVALIQIVMAYVCFGASKFACKILIQNFSFTFAHSLVVPVTVNLLIVFCGMKNADPCAFHGTIPDYLFFYMPPAWICFHTWKPRCERLAATDKLFAKPWYSGVLIDQSMLFNRTKDEEVDIAVESNHTRVTLLWLVSQAWISFHAWKPRCERLAATDKLFAKPWYSGVLIDQSMLFNRTKDEEVDIAVEDLKGLHESDEASIASSDHIIKDIKPSDSITR
;
A
#
# COMPACT_ATOMS: atom_id res chain seq x y z
N MET A 1 -54.24 56.47 -72.16
CA MET A 1 -54.90 55.23 -72.59
C MET A 1 -53.86 54.12 -72.48
N ALA A 2 -53.56 53.59 -71.30
CA ALA A 2 -54.38 52.75 -70.40
C ALA A 2 -54.62 51.34 -70.96
N ALA A 3 -54.19 50.36 -70.15
CA ALA A 3 -54.57 48.94 -70.01
C ALA A 3 -53.41 47.97 -70.26
N THR A 4 -53.05 47.02 -69.40
CA THR A 4 -53.37 46.70 -67.99
C THR A 4 -52.50 45.49 -67.63
N THR A 5 -51.78 45.53 -66.51
CA THR A 5 -51.31 44.33 -65.77
C THR A 5 -52.50 43.77 -64.97
N PRO A 6 -52.62 42.44 -64.80
CA PRO A 6 -52.29 41.80 -63.50
C PRO A 6 -51.75 40.35 -63.71
N GLY A 7 -51.25 39.59 -62.74
CA GLY A 7 -51.32 39.74 -61.29
C GLY A 7 -50.45 38.71 -60.57
N PHE A 8 -50.06 39.15 -59.38
CA PHE A 8 -49.46 38.44 -58.27
C PHE A 8 -50.35 37.26 -57.82
N LYS A 9 -49.77 36.08 -57.53
CA LYS A 9 -50.49 35.02 -56.81
C LYS A 9 -50.19 35.18 -55.32
N GLY A 10 -51.21 35.62 -54.60
CA GLY A 10 -51.13 36.04 -53.21
C GLY A 10 -51.01 34.91 -52.20
N LEU A 11 -50.53 35.37 -51.05
CA LEU A 11 -50.66 34.86 -49.69
C LEU A 11 -52.02 34.18 -49.42
N LYS A 12 -51.99 33.15 -48.57
CA LYS A 12 -53.07 32.88 -47.62
C LYS A 12 -52.57 33.33 -46.24
N GLU A 13 -52.95 34.54 -45.86
CA GLU A 13 -53.27 34.86 -44.48
C GLU A 13 -54.78 34.69 -44.37
N ASP A 14 -55.23 33.72 -43.57
CA ASP A 14 -56.51 33.84 -42.88
C ASP A 14 -56.17 34.04 -41.40
N SER A 15 -56.81 35.05 -40.85
CA SER A 15 -56.51 35.70 -39.60
C SER A 15 -57.30 35.09 -38.43
N ASP A 16 -56.85 35.49 -37.25
CA ASP A 16 -57.60 35.72 -36.02
C ASP A 16 -57.94 34.53 -35.08
N GLU A 17 -57.27 34.62 -33.93
CA GLU A 17 -57.85 34.53 -32.58
C GLU A 17 -58.57 33.24 -32.19
N SER A 18 -57.82 32.37 -31.51
CA SER A 18 -58.24 31.99 -30.15
C SER A 18 -57.01 31.62 -29.33
N ASP A 19 -56.69 32.45 -28.35
CA ASP A 19 -55.93 32.07 -27.17
C ASP A 19 -56.58 30.83 -26.56
N SER A 20 -55.98 29.67 -26.78
CA SER A 20 -56.20 28.48 -25.95
C SER A 20 -54.89 28.19 -25.24
N GLU A 21 -54.77 28.89 -24.12
CA GLU A 21 -54.13 28.45 -22.87
C GLU A 21 -53.62 26.99 -22.93
N PHE A 22 -52.38 26.79 -23.37
CA PHE A 22 -51.71 25.50 -23.21
C PHE A 22 -51.29 25.40 -21.75
N THR A 23 -52.22 24.89 -20.94
CA THR A 23 -51.93 24.40 -19.59
C THR A 23 -50.97 23.23 -19.70
N PRO A 24 -49.75 23.29 -19.13
CA PRO A 24 -48.92 22.10 -19.03
C PRO A 24 -49.54 21.21 -17.96
N LEU A 25 -50.11 20.08 -18.41
CA LEU A 25 -50.44 18.95 -17.56
C LEU A 25 -49.13 18.51 -16.88
N TYR A 26 -49.13 18.49 -15.55
CA TYR A 26 -48.03 17.99 -14.74
C TYR A 26 -47.71 16.55 -15.14
N ASP A 27 -46.45 16.30 -15.50
CA ASP A 27 -45.75 15.05 -15.19
C ASP A 27 -44.38 15.46 -14.62
N ASP A 28 -44.27 15.25 -13.30
CA ASP A 28 -43.02 15.30 -12.55
C ASP A 28 -42.10 14.15 -12.98
N ASP A 29 -40.80 14.32 -12.71
CA ASP A 29 -39.72 13.32 -12.77
C ASP A 29 -39.00 13.12 -14.12
N GLU A 30 -38.11 14.06 -14.50
CA GLU A 30 -36.78 13.77 -15.08
C GLU A 30 -35.94 15.06 -15.25
N ILE A 31 -35.43 15.61 -14.14
CA ILE A 31 -34.46 16.71 -14.17
C ILE A 31 -33.06 16.09 -14.19
N ASP A 32 -32.50 15.91 -15.39
CA ASP A 32 -31.07 16.18 -15.67
C ASP A 32 -30.64 15.97 -17.13
N GLN A 33 -31.53 15.55 -18.04
CA GLN A 33 -31.20 15.47 -19.47
C GLN A 33 -32.00 16.47 -20.29
N ARG A 34 -31.39 17.63 -20.56
CA ARG A 34 -31.55 18.54 -21.74
C ARG A 34 -31.42 20.01 -21.34
N THR A 35 -30.21 20.43 -20.93
CA THR A 35 -29.86 21.87 -20.99
C THR A 35 -28.53 22.15 -21.68
N ALA A 36 -28.22 21.34 -22.70
CA ALA A 36 -27.16 21.63 -23.66
C ALA A 36 -27.70 21.50 -25.09
N GLN A 37 -28.78 22.22 -25.39
CA GLN A 37 -29.16 22.46 -26.77
C GLN A 37 -28.35 23.66 -27.26
N GLU A 38 -27.57 23.44 -28.31
CA GLU A 38 -26.59 24.34 -28.89
C GLU A 38 -27.06 25.80 -29.00
N THR A 39 -26.19 26.70 -28.55
CA THR A 39 -26.40 28.15 -28.56
C THR A 39 -26.34 28.69 -29.99
N LYS A 40 -27.49 28.93 -30.62
CA LYS A 40 -27.55 29.83 -31.78
C LYS A 40 -27.55 31.27 -31.30
N GLY A 41 -26.47 32.00 -31.57
CA GLY A 41 -26.16 33.35 -31.04
C GLY A 41 -27.12 34.49 -31.42
N TRP A 42 -28.21 34.22 -32.14
CA TRP A 42 -29.22 35.23 -32.48
C TRP A 42 -30.41 35.26 -31.50
N ASN A 43 -30.53 34.28 -30.60
CA ASN A 43 -31.62 34.22 -29.64
C ASN A 43 -31.20 34.78 -28.27
N LEU A 44 -31.19 36.11 -28.16
CA LEU A 44 -30.71 36.85 -26.98
C LEU A 44 -31.76 36.99 -25.86
N PHE A 45 -33.03 36.70 -26.13
CA PHE A 45 -34.13 36.80 -25.17
C PHE A 45 -34.61 35.41 -24.76
N ARG A 46 -33.98 34.85 -23.72
CA ARG A 46 -34.54 33.71 -22.99
C ARG A 46 -35.08 34.19 -21.66
N GLU A 47 -36.33 33.89 -21.38
CA GLU A 47 -36.78 33.76 -20.01
C GLU A 47 -36.09 32.53 -19.43
N ILE A 48 -35.04 32.76 -18.64
CA ILE A 48 -34.53 31.73 -17.75
C ILE A 48 -35.70 31.44 -16.82
N PRO A 49 -36.27 30.22 -16.78
CA PRO A 49 -37.32 29.93 -15.83
C PRO A 49 -36.75 30.25 -14.45
N VAL A 50 -37.36 31.24 -13.78
CA VAL A 50 -37.03 31.53 -12.39
C VAL A 50 -37.21 30.20 -11.67
N LYS A 51 -36.16 29.69 -11.03
CA LYS A 51 -36.26 28.50 -10.19
C LYS A 51 -37.49 28.73 -9.31
N LYS A 52 -38.58 27.99 -9.54
CA LYS A 52 -39.69 27.97 -8.59
C LYS A 52 -39.05 27.48 -7.30
N GLU A 53 -38.89 28.38 -6.33
CA GLU A 53 -38.55 27.97 -4.98
C GLU A 53 -39.76 27.18 -4.49
N SER A 54 -39.71 25.86 -4.70
CA SER A 54 -40.68 24.97 -4.09
C SER A 54 -40.63 25.23 -2.59
N GLY A 55 -41.78 25.41 -1.93
CA GLY A 55 -41.86 25.70 -0.49
C GLY A 55 -41.20 24.65 0.41
N SER A 56 -40.72 23.54 -0.15
CA SER A 56 -39.83 22.58 0.51
C SER A 56 -38.34 23.00 0.56
N MET A 57 -37.98 24.17 0.00
CA MET A 57 -36.61 24.69 -0.01
C MET A 57 -36.17 25.34 1.32
N GLU A 58 -37.05 25.43 2.33
CA GLU A 58 -36.79 26.10 3.60
C GLU A 58 -35.97 25.29 4.65
N SER A 59 -35.32 24.18 4.26
CA SER A 59 -34.42 23.44 5.18
C SER A 59 -33.16 22.83 4.52
N LYS A 60 -32.63 23.45 3.46
CA LYS A 60 -31.42 22.95 2.76
C LYS A 60 -30.16 22.95 3.62
N ASP A 61 -30.07 23.80 4.64
CA ASP A 61 -28.88 23.88 5.51
C ASP A 61 -28.67 22.60 6.32
N TRP A 62 -29.73 21.97 6.80
CA TRP A 62 -29.62 20.71 7.54
C TRP A 62 -29.17 19.56 6.64
N VAL A 63 -29.68 19.50 5.40
CA VAL A 63 -29.28 18.48 4.41
C VAL A 63 -27.82 18.69 3.98
N ILE A 64 -27.39 19.92 3.70
CA ILE A 64 -26.01 20.24 3.34
C ILE A 64 -25.06 19.94 4.51
N THR A 65 -25.47 20.27 5.74
CA THR A 65 -24.70 19.97 6.96
C THR A 65 -24.60 18.47 7.18
N SER A 66 -25.69 17.72 6.99
CA SER A 66 -25.72 16.26 7.07
C SER A 66 -24.80 15.62 6.03
N VAL A 67 -24.80 16.10 4.78
CA VAL A 67 -23.89 15.63 3.73
C VAL A 67 -22.42 15.94 4.07
N LYS A 68 -22.13 17.12 4.63
CA LYS A 68 -20.77 17.46 5.09
C LYS A 68 -20.31 16.53 6.22
N PHE A 69 -21.18 16.29 7.20
CA PHE A 69 -20.90 15.37 8.31
C PHE A 69 -20.67 13.94 7.80
N LEU A 70 -21.53 13.44 6.92
CA LEU A 70 -21.40 12.12 6.32
C LEU A 70 -20.09 11.97 5.53
N LYS A 71 -19.66 13.02 4.82
CA LYS A 71 -18.34 13.04 4.14
C LYS A 71 -17.21 12.92 5.15
N VAL A 72 -17.20 13.73 6.20
CA VAL A 72 -16.15 13.66 7.24
C VAL A 72 -16.12 12.28 7.90
N LEU A 73 -17.28 11.73 8.23
CA LEU A 73 -17.41 10.38 8.78
C LEU A 73 -16.87 9.32 7.82
N ALA A 74 -17.18 9.42 6.52
CA ALA A 74 -16.65 8.50 5.51
C ALA A 74 -15.12 8.59 5.38
N TYR A 75 -14.54 9.80 5.45
CA TYR A 75 -13.09 9.99 5.44
C TYR A 75 -12.42 9.29 6.64
N ILE A 76 -12.96 9.50 7.84
CA ILE A 76 -12.44 8.91 9.08
C ILE A 76 -12.58 7.38 9.04
N LEU A 77 -13.76 6.86 8.68
CA LEU A 77 -14.02 5.43 8.63
C LEU A 77 -13.12 4.72 7.62
N VAL A 78 -13.03 5.23 6.38
CA VAL A 78 -12.17 4.60 5.36
C VAL A 78 -10.70 4.70 5.76
N PHE A 79 -10.27 5.82 6.34
CA PHE A 79 -8.90 5.98 6.84
C PHE A 79 -8.56 4.97 7.95
N THR A 80 -9.42 4.80 8.96
CA THR A 80 -9.17 3.87 10.07
C THR A 80 -9.18 2.42 9.60
N VAL A 81 -10.09 2.06 8.68
CA VAL A 81 -10.11 0.71 8.09
C VAL A 81 -8.86 0.43 7.27
N VAL A 82 -8.41 1.36 6.41
CA VAL A 82 -7.19 1.19 5.61
C VAL A 82 -5.96 1.09 6.51
N LEU A 83 -5.77 2.04 7.43
CA LEU A 83 -4.62 2.05 8.33
C LEU A 83 -4.61 0.82 9.25
N GLY A 84 -5.75 0.52 9.90
CA GLY A 84 -5.86 -0.60 10.85
C GLY A 84 -5.63 -1.95 10.19
N SER A 85 -6.24 -2.20 9.03
CA SER A 85 -6.07 -3.48 8.31
C SER A 85 -4.65 -3.67 7.78
N ALA A 86 -3.99 -2.61 7.30
CA ALA A 86 -2.59 -2.67 6.87
C ALA A 86 -1.62 -2.93 8.04
N VAL A 87 -1.83 -2.24 9.17
CA VAL A 87 -1.03 -2.41 10.40
C VAL A 87 -1.16 -3.84 10.94
N LEU A 88 -2.40 -4.36 11.02
CA LEU A 88 -2.65 -5.73 11.47
C LEU A 88 -2.04 -6.77 10.52
N SER A 89 -2.23 -6.61 9.20
CA SER A 89 -1.65 -7.52 8.20
C SER A 89 -0.12 -7.58 8.31
N LYS A 90 0.55 -6.42 8.40
CA LYS A 90 2.01 -6.35 8.57
C LYS A 90 2.47 -6.94 9.91
N GLY A 91 1.76 -6.63 11.00
CA GLY A 91 2.06 -7.18 12.33
C GLY A 91 1.97 -8.71 12.35
N THR A 92 0.91 -9.28 11.79
CA THR A 92 0.76 -10.75 11.71
C THR A 92 1.80 -11.43 10.82
N LEU A 93 2.23 -10.79 9.71
CA LEU A 93 3.33 -11.30 8.91
C LEU A 93 4.64 -11.35 9.72
N LEU A 94 4.98 -10.26 10.41
CA LEU A 94 6.19 -10.20 11.25
C LEU A 94 6.13 -11.20 12.41
N PHE A 95 4.92 -11.51 12.90
CA PHE A 95 4.69 -12.56 13.88
C PHE A 95 5.02 -13.94 13.30
N ILE A 96 4.50 -14.28 12.11
CA ILE A 96 4.80 -15.55 11.42
C ILE A 96 6.32 -15.69 11.21
N THR A 97 6.98 -14.66 10.69
CA THR A 97 8.43 -14.72 10.43
C THR A 97 9.27 -14.84 11.69
N SER A 98 8.77 -14.33 12.82
CA SER A 98 9.45 -14.45 14.12
C SER A 98 9.58 -15.89 14.60
N GLN A 99 8.70 -16.80 14.16
CA GLN A 99 8.68 -18.20 14.62
C GLN A 99 9.52 -19.14 13.74
N LEU A 100 10.12 -18.65 12.64
CA LEU A 100 10.82 -19.52 11.68
C LEU A 100 12.26 -19.88 12.09
N LYS A 101 12.87 -19.11 13.00
CA LYS A 101 14.28 -19.29 13.40
C LYS A 101 14.48 -20.52 14.30
N LYS A 102 15.48 -21.35 14.01
CA LYS A 102 15.85 -22.55 14.77
C LYS A 102 16.46 -22.20 16.14
N GLY A 103 16.21 -23.03 17.15
CA GLY A 103 16.88 -22.95 18.45
C GLY A 103 16.53 -21.69 19.24
N ARG A 104 15.34 -21.14 19.00
CA ARG A 104 14.94 -19.87 19.56
C ARG A 104 14.33 -20.03 20.94
N VAL A 105 14.76 -19.16 21.85
CA VAL A 105 14.29 -19.10 23.24
C VAL A 105 13.39 -17.89 23.47
N ASN A 106 12.18 -18.14 23.97
CA ASN A 106 11.25 -17.08 24.41
C ASN A 106 10.90 -17.29 25.89
N VAL A 107 10.86 -16.21 26.67
CA VAL A 107 10.48 -16.27 28.10
C VAL A 107 8.99 -16.63 28.23
N HIS A 108 8.73 -17.73 28.91
CA HIS A 108 7.38 -18.23 29.19
C HIS A 108 6.73 -17.46 30.36
N CYS A 109 5.39 -17.47 30.43
CA CYS A 109 4.66 -16.88 31.54
C CYS A 109 4.55 -17.86 32.73
N ASN A 110 5.06 -17.46 33.89
CA ASN A 110 5.13 -18.31 35.09
C ASN A 110 3.85 -18.31 35.93
N LYS A 111 2.68 -17.91 35.40
CA LYS A 111 1.48 -17.76 36.25
C LYS A 111 0.90 -19.11 36.72
N LEU A 112 1.17 -20.19 35.98
CA LEU A 112 0.65 -21.54 36.24
C LEU A 112 1.70 -22.50 36.81
N LEU A 113 2.97 -22.09 36.85
CA LEU A 113 4.12 -22.85 37.35
C LEU A 113 4.81 -22.06 38.45
N HIS A 114 5.52 -22.71 39.38
CA HIS A 114 6.02 -22.11 40.63
C HIS A 114 6.62 -20.68 40.50
N LEU A 115 6.33 -19.83 41.51
CA LEU A 115 6.45 -18.36 41.49
C LEU A 115 7.88 -17.79 41.27
N ASP A 116 8.93 -18.60 41.41
CA ASP A 116 10.32 -18.13 41.50
C ASP A 116 11.23 -18.55 40.32
N GLN A 117 10.73 -19.29 39.33
CA GLN A 117 11.57 -19.87 38.25
C GLN A 117 11.24 -19.31 36.86
N GLN A 118 12.25 -18.94 36.07
CA GLN A 118 12.08 -18.52 34.68
C GLN A 118 12.15 -19.70 33.72
N PHE A 119 11.11 -19.83 32.88
CA PHE A 119 10.98 -20.88 31.88
C PHE A 119 11.31 -20.33 30.50
N LEU A 120 12.07 -21.07 29.72
CA LEU A 120 12.43 -20.75 28.34
C LEU A 120 11.76 -21.76 27.41
N ASN A 121 10.96 -21.27 26.47
CA ASN A 121 10.37 -22.13 25.44
C ASN A 121 11.35 -22.26 24.29
N THR A 122 11.63 -23.49 23.87
CA THR A 122 12.37 -23.79 22.64
C THR A 122 11.40 -24.36 21.60
N HIS A 123 11.34 -23.73 20.43
CA HIS A 123 10.43 -24.20 19.37
C HIS A 123 10.91 -25.52 18.77
N THR A 124 10.02 -26.50 18.72
CA THR A 124 10.28 -27.80 18.10
C THR A 124 10.25 -27.68 16.57
N LEU A 125 10.86 -28.66 15.90
CA LEU A 125 10.90 -28.72 14.43
C LEU A 125 9.50 -28.76 13.81
N GLU A 126 8.59 -29.51 14.42
CA GLU A 126 7.22 -29.70 13.96
C GLU A 126 6.42 -28.39 14.01
N GLU A 127 6.57 -27.61 15.08
CA GLU A 127 5.95 -26.30 15.19
C GLU A 127 6.46 -25.35 14.11
N ARG A 128 7.77 -25.35 13.85
CA ARG A 128 8.37 -24.51 12.79
C ARG A 128 7.84 -24.87 11.41
N ILE A 129 7.57 -26.15 11.13
CA ILE A 129 6.94 -26.60 9.88
C ILE A 129 5.52 -26.03 9.76
N THR A 130 4.73 -26.01 10.83
CA THR A 130 3.39 -25.40 10.79
C THR A 130 3.43 -23.89 10.51
N TRP A 131 4.45 -23.18 11.00
CA TRP A 131 4.69 -21.77 10.66
C TRP A 131 5.19 -21.57 9.23
N LEU A 132 5.98 -22.50 8.68
CA LEU A 132 6.34 -22.51 7.25
C LEU A 132 5.11 -22.71 6.36
N TRP A 133 4.17 -23.58 6.76
CA TRP A 133 2.87 -23.71 6.10
C TRP A 133 2.04 -22.44 6.17
N ALA A 134 2.01 -21.76 7.33
CA ALA A 134 1.34 -20.47 7.47
C ALA A 134 1.93 -19.42 6.50
N ALA A 135 3.27 -19.33 6.39
CA ALA A 135 3.94 -18.44 5.44
C ALA A 135 3.63 -18.81 3.97
N PHE A 136 3.63 -20.10 3.64
CA PHE A 136 3.26 -20.61 2.31
C PHE A 136 1.82 -20.23 1.93
N ILE A 137 0.87 -20.42 2.83
CA ILE A 137 -0.55 -20.10 2.62
C ILE A 137 -0.73 -18.59 2.39
N VAL A 138 -0.10 -17.75 3.23
CA VAL A 138 -0.15 -16.28 3.11
C VAL A 138 0.38 -15.80 1.77
N PHE A 139 1.49 -16.36 1.28
CA PHE A 139 2.03 -16.03 -0.04
C PHE A 139 1.16 -16.56 -1.19
N SER A 140 0.61 -17.77 -1.05
CA SER A 140 -0.06 -18.48 -2.14
C SER A 140 -1.47 -17.97 -2.44
N ILE A 141 -2.25 -17.51 -1.45
CA ILE A 141 -3.65 -17.12 -1.67
C ILE A 141 -3.82 -15.97 -2.68
N PRO A 142 -3.07 -14.85 -2.59
CA PRO A 142 -3.19 -13.77 -3.58
C PRO A 142 -2.77 -14.22 -4.99
N GLU A 143 -1.72 -15.02 -5.10
CA GLU A 143 -1.23 -15.58 -6.38
C GLU A 143 -2.25 -16.56 -6.98
N PHE A 144 -2.91 -17.35 -6.15
CA PHE A 144 -4.03 -18.20 -6.57
C PHE A 144 -5.24 -17.37 -7.01
N GLY A 145 -5.53 -16.25 -6.34
CA GLY A 145 -6.54 -15.29 -6.78
C GLY A 145 -6.25 -14.70 -8.17
N ILE A 146 -4.97 -14.38 -8.44
CA ILE A 146 -4.49 -13.95 -9.77
C ILE A 146 -4.68 -15.06 -10.80
N PHE A 147 -4.33 -16.30 -10.45
CA PHE A 147 -4.53 -17.46 -11.32
C PHE A 147 -6.00 -17.59 -11.73
N LEU A 148 -6.92 -17.66 -10.76
CA LEU A 148 -8.35 -17.80 -11.03
C LEU A 148 -8.90 -16.66 -11.90
N ARG A 149 -8.52 -15.41 -11.62
CA ARG A 149 -8.93 -14.26 -12.43
C ARG A 149 -8.36 -14.33 -13.85
N SER A 150 -7.11 -14.72 -14.00
CA SER A 150 -6.41 -14.83 -15.30
C SER A 150 -7.03 -15.95 -16.15
N VAL A 151 -7.32 -17.09 -15.55
CA VAL A 151 -8.01 -18.23 -16.18
C VAL A 151 -9.41 -17.81 -16.64
N ARG A 152 -10.22 -17.22 -15.75
CA ARG A 152 -11.56 -16.73 -16.10
C ARG A 152 -11.51 -15.78 -17.30
N ILE A 153 -10.63 -14.79 -17.29
CA ILE A 153 -10.56 -13.80 -18.37
C ILE A 153 -10.09 -14.45 -19.67
N CYS A 154 -9.13 -15.38 -19.65
CA CYS A 154 -8.69 -16.09 -20.84
C CYS A 154 -9.77 -16.99 -21.46
N PHE A 155 -10.67 -17.55 -20.65
CA PHE A 155 -11.79 -18.36 -21.16
C PHE A 155 -12.90 -17.50 -21.77
N PHE A 156 -13.24 -16.37 -21.14
CA PHE A 156 -14.39 -15.54 -21.56
C PHE A 156 -14.03 -14.37 -22.49
N LYS A 157 -12.75 -13.99 -22.60
CA LYS A 157 -12.29 -12.89 -23.45
C LYS A 157 -11.11 -13.31 -24.33
N THR A 158 -11.12 -12.87 -25.58
CA THR A 158 -10.00 -13.06 -26.51
C THR A 158 -8.84 -12.15 -26.10
N ILE A 159 -7.76 -12.73 -25.57
CA ILE A 159 -6.54 -12.00 -25.17
C ILE A 159 -5.44 -12.26 -26.20
N LYS A 160 -4.64 -11.23 -26.51
CA LYS A 160 -3.48 -11.36 -27.40
C LYS A 160 -2.43 -12.26 -26.75
N LYS A 161 -1.89 -13.21 -27.51
CA LYS A 161 -0.78 -14.06 -27.06
C LYS A 161 0.53 -13.24 -27.03
N PRO A 162 1.38 -13.41 -26.01
CA PRO A 162 2.69 -12.77 -25.97
C PRO A 162 3.63 -13.37 -27.01
N THR A 163 4.63 -12.59 -27.44
CA THR A 163 5.78 -13.13 -28.15
C THR A 163 6.63 -13.96 -27.18
N ASN A 164 7.40 -14.94 -27.70
CA ASN A 164 8.24 -15.80 -26.85
C ASN A 164 9.25 -15.00 -26.02
N PHE A 165 9.84 -13.95 -26.60
CA PHE A 165 10.75 -13.05 -25.90
C PHE A 165 10.06 -12.32 -24.74
N LEU A 166 8.86 -11.77 -24.98
CA LEU A 166 8.10 -11.06 -23.96
C LEU A 166 7.69 -11.98 -22.80
N PHE A 167 7.32 -13.22 -23.12
CA PHE A 167 7.04 -14.24 -22.11
C PHE A 167 8.29 -14.61 -21.29
N LEU A 168 9.45 -14.78 -21.95
CA LEU A 168 10.71 -15.07 -21.27
C LEU A 168 11.15 -13.92 -20.35
N LEU A 169 11.01 -12.67 -20.80
CA LEU A 169 11.30 -11.49 -19.98
C LEU A 169 10.38 -11.44 -18.75
N ALA A 170 9.07 -11.63 -18.94
CA ALA A 170 8.11 -11.70 -17.84
C ALA A 170 8.42 -12.85 -16.87
N PHE A 171 8.82 -14.00 -17.39
CA PHE A 171 9.23 -15.15 -16.60
C PHE A 171 10.41 -14.81 -15.70
N VAL A 172 11.49 -14.23 -16.25
CA VAL A 172 12.67 -13.83 -15.47
C VAL A 172 12.35 -12.77 -14.41
N ILE A 173 11.54 -11.77 -14.73
CA ILE A 173 11.20 -10.72 -13.76
C ILE A 173 10.35 -11.28 -12.61
N GLU A 174 9.33 -12.09 -12.92
CA GLU A 174 8.47 -12.67 -11.89
C GLU A 174 9.17 -13.78 -11.08
N THR A 175 10.15 -14.51 -11.65
CA THR A 175 11.00 -15.44 -10.89
C THR A 175 11.90 -14.70 -9.91
N LEU A 176 12.59 -13.65 -10.35
CA LEU A 176 13.44 -12.82 -9.50
C LEU A 176 12.62 -12.22 -8.36
N TYR A 177 11.43 -11.68 -8.66
CA TYR A 177 10.52 -11.18 -7.64
C TYR A 177 10.14 -12.26 -6.61
N ALA A 178 9.76 -13.47 -7.05
CA ALA A 178 9.42 -14.56 -6.12
C ALA A 178 10.62 -14.99 -5.26
N ILE A 179 11.82 -15.06 -5.83
CA ILE A 179 13.07 -15.33 -5.11
C ILE A 179 13.33 -14.25 -4.06
N GLY A 180 13.22 -12.96 -4.43
CA GLY A 180 13.40 -11.85 -3.50
C GLY A 180 12.42 -11.88 -2.33
N MET A 181 11.16 -12.21 -2.59
CA MET A 181 10.13 -12.37 -1.57
C MET A 181 10.41 -13.55 -0.63
N ALA A 182 10.85 -14.69 -1.18
CA ALA A 182 11.21 -15.87 -0.39
C ALA A 182 12.44 -15.61 0.49
N LEU A 183 13.49 -14.97 -0.06
CA LEU A 183 14.67 -14.56 0.70
C LEU A 183 14.32 -13.62 1.85
N LEU A 184 13.44 -12.65 1.61
CA LEU A 184 12.99 -11.71 2.63
C LEU A 184 12.26 -12.44 3.79
N VAL A 185 11.27 -13.27 3.46
CA VAL A 185 10.38 -13.91 4.46
C VAL A 185 11.06 -15.05 5.22
N LEU A 186 11.86 -15.88 4.54
CA LEU A 186 12.39 -17.12 5.11
C LEU A 186 13.81 -16.98 5.70
N PHE A 187 14.60 -16.01 5.23
CA PHE A 187 16.00 -15.87 5.67
C PHE A 187 16.28 -14.56 6.40
N ILE A 188 15.82 -13.43 5.86
CA ILE A 188 16.17 -12.10 6.41
C ILE A 188 15.32 -11.76 7.63
N LEU A 189 13.98 -11.83 7.49
CA LEU A 189 13.06 -11.44 8.57
C LEU A 189 13.17 -12.32 9.84
N PRO A 190 13.42 -13.64 9.76
CA PRO A 190 13.59 -14.46 10.96
C PRO A 190 14.87 -14.15 11.75
N GLU A 191 15.90 -13.61 11.08
CA GLU A 191 17.17 -13.21 11.69
C GLU A 191 17.13 -11.81 12.31
N LEU A 192 16.22 -10.95 11.86
CA LEU A 192 16.09 -9.57 12.32
C LEU A 192 15.04 -9.43 13.42
N ASP A 193 15.32 -8.57 14.41
CA ASP A 193 14.31 -8.13 15.38
C ASP A 193 13.08 -7.57 14.67
N VAL A 194 11.90 -7.77 15.25
CA VAL A 194 10.62 -7.42 14.61
C VAL A 194 10.52 -5.93 14.27
N VAL A 195 11.07 -5.07 15.13
CA VAL A 195 11.15 -3.62 14.87
C VAL A 195 12.04 -3.32 13.66
N LYS A 196 13.20 -3.97 13.56
CA LYS A 196 14.17 -3.76 12.48
C LYS A 196 13.66 -4.34 11.16
N GLY A 197 12.99 -5.49 11.21
CA GLY A 197 12.28 -6.09 10.08
C GLY A 197 11.19 -5.16 9.53
N ALA A 198 10.39 -4.55 10.41
CA ALA A 198 9.39 -3.56 10.01
C ALA A 198 10.02 -2.32 9.35
N MET A 199 11.15 -1.84 9.87
CA MET A 199 11.91 -0.73 9.29
C MET A 199 12.51 -1.08 7.91
N LEU A 200 13.04 -2.31 7.75
CA LEU A 200 13.64 -2.78 6.49
C LEU A 200 12.62 -2.82 5.35
N MET A 201 11.38 -3.20 5.62
CA MET A 201 10.31 -3.24 4.60
C MET A 201 10.03 -1.87 3.93
N ASN A 202 10.50 -0.77 4.54
CA ASN A 202 10.43 0.57 3.97
C ASN A 202 11.52 0.83 2.90
N ALA A 203 12.66 0.16 3.01
CA ALA A 203 13.82 0.31 2.13
C ALA A 203 13.77 -0.57 0.86
N MET A 204 12.56 -0.84 0.36
CA MET A 204 12.32 -1.80 -0.73
C MET A 204 12.15 -1.11 -2.10
N CYS A 205 12.30 0.21 -2.24
CA CYS A 205 11.92 0.93 -3.45
C CYS A 205 13.08 1.49 -4.28
N ILE A 206 14.20 0.75 -4.35
CA ILE A 206 15.39 1.16 -5.11
C ILE A 206 15.16 1.17 -6.61
N VAL A 207 14.68 0.08 -7.22
CA VAL A 207 14.41 0.05 -8.67
C VAL A 207 13.39 1.13 -9.06
N PRO A 208 12.25 1.29 -8.36
CA PRO A 208 11.37 2.45 -8.53
C PRO A 208 12.07 3.80 -8.47
N GLY A 209 12.92 4.05 -7.47
CA GLY A 209 13.64 5.33 -7.33
C GLY A 209 14.62 5.60 -8.47
N ILE A 210 15.36 4.57 -8.91
CA ILE A 210 16.29 4.65 -10.04
C ILE A 210 15.53 4.93 -11.34
N LEU A 211 14.45 4.18 -11.61
CA LEU A 211 13.63 4.38 -12.80
C LEU A 211 12.96 5.76 -12.80
N ASN A 212 12.53 6.25 -11.64
CA ASN A 212 11.96 7.59 -11.53
C ASN A 212 13.00 8.66 -11.91
N ALA A 213 14.24 8.54 -11.45
CA ALA A 213 15.32 9.45 -11.81
C ALA A 213 15.61 9.49 -13.31
N PHE A 214 15.57 8.33 -13.98
CA PHE A 214 15.79 8.22 -15.44
C PHE A 214 14.58 8.62 -16.28
N SER A 215 13.38 8.50 -15.74
CA SER A 215 12.12 8.79 -16.45
C SER A 215 11.69 10.26 -16.33
N ARG A 216 12.45 11.12 -15.65
CA ARG A 216 12.09 12.54 -15.50
C ARG A 216 12.19 13.27 -16.84
N ASP A 217 11.10 13.95 -17.17
CA ASP A 217 11.07 14.87 -18.30
C ASP A 217 11.99 16.09 -18.05
N SER A 218 12.83 16.35 -19.05
CA SER A 218 13.83 17.42 -19.05
C SER A 218 13.22 18.79 -19.36
N ALA A 219 11.98 18.86 -19.86
CA ALA A 219 11.30 20.12 -20.16
C ALA A 219 10.70 20.80 -18.91
N ASP A 220 10.53 20.09 -17.79
CA ASP A 220 10.01 20.68 -16.55
C ASP A 220 11.00 21.70 -15.94
N PRO A 221 10.59 22.94 -15.62
CA PRO A 221 11.45 23.94 -14.98
C PRO A 221 12.03 23.50 -13.62
N ARG A 222 11.41 22.52 -12.96
CA ARG A 222 11.86 21.94 -11.68
C ARG A 222 12.68 20.67 -11.85
N TYR A 223 13.07 20.31 -13.09
CA TYR A 223 13.80 19.10 -13.42
C TYR A 223 15.03 18.89 -12.53
N PHE A 224 15.91 19.90 -12.42
CA PHE A 224 17.12 19.80 -11.61
C PHE A 224 16.82 19.50 -10.13
N MET A 225 15.85 20.21 -9.53
CA MET A 225 15.44 19.93 -8.14
C MET A 225 14.85 18.52 -7.98
N LYS A 226 14.04 18.06 -8.93
CA LYS A 226 13.45 16.71 -8.89
C LYS A 226 14.53 15.62 -8.97
N ILE A 227 15.51 15.76 -9.86
CA ILE A 227 16.64 14.82 -9.97
C ILE A 227 17.48 14.80 -8.70
N VAL A 228 17.81 15.96 -8.13
CA VAL A 228 18.58 16.02 -6.88
C VAL A 228 17.83 15.27 -5.77
N LEU A 229 16.52 15.47 -5.65
CA LEU A 229 15.69 14.76 -4.67
C LEU A 229 15.59 13.26 -4.98
N ASP A 230 15.48 12.85 -6.25
CA ASP A 230 15.47 11.44 -6.65
C ASP A 230 16.82 10.76 -6.30
N VAL A 231 17.96 11.41 -6.56
CA VAL A 231 19.30 10.89 -6.18
C VAL A 231 19.44 10.78 -4.67
N ILE A 232 19.00 11.80 -3.91
CA ILE A 232 19.00 11.76 -2.45
C ILE A 232 18.12 10.61 -1.96
N ALA A 233 16.92 10.44 -2.50
CA ALA A 233 16.00 9.38 -2.09
C ALA A 233 16.59 7.98 -2.36
N VAL A 234 17.23 7.75 -3.51
CA VAL A 234 17.92 6.49 -3.83
C VAL A 234 19.12 6.27 -2.90
N SER A 235 19.91 7.31 -2.62
CA SER A 235 21.04 7.21 -1.69
C SER A 235 20.58 6.81 -0.28
N MET A 236 19.47 7.37 0.20
CA MET A 236 18.86 7.01 1.47
C MET A 236 18.42 5.55 1.51
N GLN A 237 17.85 5.01 0.42
CA GLN A 237 17.49 3.59 0.34
C GLN A 237 18.72 2.68 0.39
N LEU A 238 19.79 3.04 -0.35
CA LEU A 238 21.04 2.29 -0.37
C LEU A 238 21.72 2.21 1.00
N THR A 239 21.49 3.16 1.91
CA THR A 239 22.03 3.07 3.27
C THR A 239 21.52 1.83 4.01
N ALA A 240 20.29 1.36 3.75
CA ALA A 240 19.75 0.15 4.38
C ALA A 240 20.56 -1.11 4.03
N PHE A 241 21.19 -1.13 2.85
CA PHE A 241 21.96 -2.27 2.35
C PHE A 241 23.28 -2.45 3.07
N VAL A 242 23.83 -1.35 3.58
CA VAL A 242 25.16 -1.31 4.18
C VAL A 242 25.06 -1.27 5.71
N VAL A 243 24.11 -0.52 6.26
CA VAL A 243 23.95 -0.34 7.71
C VAL A 243 23.65 -1.66 8.42
N TRP A 244 22.71 -2.46 7.91
CA TRP A 244 22.29 -3.69 8.61
C TRP A 244 23.35 -4.80 8.59
N PRO A 245 23.98 -5.14 7.45
CA PRO A 245 25.00 -6.20 7.44
C PRO A 245 26.26 -5.83 8.23
N LEU A 246 26.66 -4.54 8.23
CA LEU A 246 27.82 -4.08 8.99
C LEU A 246 27.61 -4.13 10.50
N LEU A 247 26.37 -3.90 10.97
CA LEU A 247 26.08 -3.78 12.40
C LEU A 247 26.03 -5.15 13.10
N TYR A 248 25.61 -6.22 12.42
CA TYR A 248 25.41 -7.55 13.03
C TYR A 248 26.49 -8.57 12.68
N ARG A 249 27.34 -8.29 11.68
CA ARG A 249 28.43 -9.18 11.21
C ARG A 249 28.01 -10.64 10.89
N THR A 250 26.73 -10.92 10.69
CA THR A 250 26.27 -12.23 10.21
C THR A 250 26.27 -12.26 8.68
N THR A 251 26.69 -13.40 8.11
CA THR A 251 26.79 -13.59 6.66
C THR A 251 25.42 -13.61 5.98
N VAL A 252 24.38 -14.07 6.68
CA VAL A 252 23.00 -14.16 6.17
C VAL A 252 22.42 -12.78 5.82
N LEU A 253 22.75 -11.74 6.60
CA LEU A 253 22.25 -10.37 6.37
C LEU A 253 22.80 -9.73 5.09
N TRP A 254 23.93 -10.21 4.55
CA TRP A 254 24.45 -9.74 3.26
C TRP A 254 23.57 -10.11 2.06
N MET A 255 22.52 -10.93 2.26
CA MET A 255 21.50 -11.18 1.25
C MET A 255 20.46 -10.04 1.14
N ILE A 256 20.44 -9.09 2.08
CA ILE A 256 19.51 -7.93 2.06
C ILE A 256 19.53 -7.16 0.73
N PRO A 257 20.70 -6.73 0.20
CA PRO A 257 20.74 -5.96 -1.04
C PRO A 257 20.14 -6.72 -2.23
N VAL A 258 20.39 -8.03 -2.28
CA VAL A 258 19.87 -8.92 -3.33
C VAL A 258 18.36 -9.04 -3.21
N ALA A 259 17.85 -9.37 -2.02
CA ALA A 259 16.42 -9.54 -1.79
C ALA A 259 15.63 -8.25 -2.07
N CYS A 260 16.08 -7.11 -1.53
CA CYS A 260 15.43 -5.81 -1.74
C CYS A 260 15.43 -5.41 -3.22
N THR A 261 16.54 -5.62 -3.95
CA THR A 261 16.61 -5.33 -5.39
C THR A 261 15.60 -6.19 -6.15
N PHE A 262 15.57 -7.49 -5.89
CA PHE A 262 14.67 -8.43 -6.55
C PHE A 262 13.19 -8.17 -6.27
N VAL A 263 12.82 -7.83 -5.04
CA VAL A 263 11.44 -7.42 -4.72
C VAL A 263 11.08 -6.12 -5.44
N SER A 264 12.01 -5.16 -5.49
CA SER A 264 11.78 -3.87 -6.13
C SER A 264 11.59 -3.96 -7.65
N LEU A 265 12.20 -4.98 -8.30
CA LEU A 265 11.92 -5.31 -9.70
C LEU A 265 10.46 -5.67 -9.94
N GLY A 266 9.68 -6.08 -8.92
CA GLY A 266 8.26 -6.38 -9.09
C GLY A 266 7.38 -5.17 -9.45
N TRP A 267 7.86 -3.95 -9.23
CA TRP A 267 7.09 -2.70 -9.42
C TRP A 267 7.58 -1.84 -10.59
N TRP A 268 8.61 -2.28 -11.32
CA TRP A 268 9.27 -1.51 -12.39
C TRP A 268 8.30 -0.94 -13.44
N GLU A 269 7.28 -1.72 -13.84
CA GLU A 269 6.32 -1.38 -14.90
C GLU A 269 5.59 -0.06 -14.62
N ASN A 270 5.44 0.32 -13.35
CA ASN A 270 4.70 1.51 -12.96
C ASN A 270 5.54 2.80 -13.02
N PHE A 271 6.87 2.70 -13.00
CA PHE A 271 7.75 3.86 -12.86
C PHE A 271 8.29 4.40 -14.17
N ILE A 272 8.08 3.69 -15.28
CA ILE A 272 8.35 4.16 -16.65
C ILE A 272 7.17 5.03 -17.10
N GLU A 273 7.42 6.32 -17.31
CA GLU A 273 6.45 7.32 -17.75
C GLU A 273 6.38 7.42 -19.28
N GLY A 274 5.28 8.02 -19.78
CA GLY A 274 5.09 8.31 -21.20
C GLY A 274 6.18 9.25 -21.68
N VAL A 275 6.93 8.78 -22.66
CA VAL A 275 8.09 9.45 -23.22
C VAL A 275 7.66 10.58 -24.15
N ASP A 276 8.10 11.81 -23.85
CA ASP A 276 8.07 12.92 -24.80
C ASP A 276 9.04 12.68 -25.97
N ARG A 277 8.81 13.37 -27.09
CA ARG A 277 9.56 13.26 -28.35
C ARG A 277 11.10 13.39 -28.24
N HIS A 278 11.61 13.81 -27.08
CA HIS A 278 13.04 13.96 -26.75
C HIS A 278 13.64 12.89 -25.82
N SER A 279 12.88 11.87 -25.40
CA SER A 279 13.44 10.90 -24.45
C SER A 279 14.40 9.91 -25.11
N SER A 280 15.30 9.36 -24.28
CA SER A 280 16.34 8.42 -24.74
C SER A 280 15.75 7.16 -25.37
N VAL A 281 16.40 6.67 -26.45
CA VAL A 281 16.06 5.41 -27.14
C VAL A 281 15.80 4.21 -26.21
N PRO A 282 16.60 3.95 -25.15
CA PRO A 282 16.30 2.84 -24.23
C PRO A 282 14.99 3.02 -23.45
N MET A 283 14.58 4.25 -23.14
CA MET A 283 13.31 4.51 -22.43
C MET A 283 12.10 4.24 -23.33
N LEU A 284 12.17 4.63 -24.61
CA LEU A 284 11.16 4.30 -25.63
C LEU A 284 10.95 2.78 -25.73
N TYR A 285 12.05 2.03 -25.81
CA TYR A 285 11.99 0.57 -25.88
C TYR A 285 11.37 -0.06 -24.63
N LEU A 286 11.72 0.45 -23.44
CA LEU A 286 11.14 -0.02 -22.18
C LEU A 286 9.64 0.28 -22.08
N GLN A 287 9.18 1.42 -22.59
CA GLN A 287 7.78 1.77 -22.66
C GLN A 287 7.01 0.80 -23.57
N GLU A 288 7.52 0.53 -24.78
CA GLU A 288 6.91 -0.42 -25.69
C GLU A 288 6.81 -1.83 -25.08
N LEU A 289 7.87 -2.26 -24.37
CA LEU A 289 7.85 -3.53 -23.63
C LEU A 289 6.78 -3.54 -22.52
N LYS A 290 6.69 -2.46 -21.73
CA LYS A 290 5.68 -2.30 -20.68
C LYS A 290 4.26 -2.38 -21.23
N GLU A 291 3.96 -1.68 -22.32
CA GLU A 291 2.62 -1.68 -22.93
C GLU A 291 2.25 -3.06 -23.48
N ASN A 292 3.21 -3.74 -24.14
CA ASN A 292 3.03 -5.10 -24.62
C ASN A 292 2.81 -6.11 -23.46
N LEU A 293 3.55 -5.96 -22.35
CA LEU A 293 3.34 -6.76 -21.12
C LEU A 293 1.96 -6.51 -20.51
N LYS A 294 1.53 -5.24 -20.40
CA LYS A 294 0.20 -4.87 -19.88
C LYS A 294 -0.92 -5.53 -20.69
N ARG A 295 -0.79 -5.53 -22.03
CA ARG A 295 -1.79 -6.14 -22.94
C ARG A 295 -1.86 -7.67 -22.85
N THR A 296 -0.73 -8.33 -22.59
CA THR A 296 -0.61 -9.80 -22.57
C THR A 296 -0.64 -10.40 -21.16
N ARG A 297 -0.75 -9.56 -20.12
CA ARG A 297 -0.60 -9.92 -18.70
C ARG A 297 -1.48 -11.08 -18.25
N TYR A 298 -2.77 -11.07 -18.58
CA TYR A 298 -3.68 -12.13 -18.14
C TYR A 298 -3.28 -13.50 -18.72
N TYR A 299 -2.68 -13.52 -19.92
CA TYR A 299 -2.18 -14.75 -20.51
C TYR A 299 -0.90 -15.24 -19.83
N THR A 300 0.05 -14.33 -19.58
CA THR A 300 1.34 -14.66 -18.94
C THR A 300 1.13 -15.08 -17.47
N GLN A 301 0.32 -14.32 -16.72
CA GLN A 301 0.05 -14.55 -15.29
C GLN A 301 -0.66 -15.87 -15.02
N ARG A 302 -1.41 -16.45 -15.97
CA ARG A 302 -2.00 -17.79 -15.82
C ARG A 302 -0.96 -18.87 -15.52
N ALA A 303 0.22 -18.79 -16.13
CA ALA A 303 1.31 -19.75 -15.89
C ALA A 303 2.25 -19.24 -14.80
N LEU A 304 2.58 -17.94 -14.82
CA LEU A 304 3.56 -17.35 -13.90
C LEU A 304 3.08 -17.34 -12.45
N SER A 305 1.79 -17.13 -12.17
CA SER A 305 1.30 -17.13 -10.79
C SER A 305 1.45 -18.49 -10.11
N VAL A 306 1.19 -19.58 -10.84
CA VAL A 306 1.43 -20.96 -10.36
C VAL A 306 2.92 -21.22 -10.18
N TRP A 307 3.73 -20.76 -11.13
CA TRP A 307 5.18 -20.89 -11.06
C TRP A 307 5.77 -20.19 -9.83
N LYS A 308 5.27 -19.01 -9.45
CA LYS A 308 5.72 -18.29 -8.24
C LYS A 308 5.46 -19.08 -6.96
N ILE A 309 4.30 -19.74 -6.87
CA ILE A 309 3.97 -20.63 -5.74
C ILE A 309 4.98 -21.78 -5.65
N VAL A 310 5.32 -22.39 -6.79
CA VAL A 310 6.34 -23.45 -6.87
C VAL A 310 7.72 -22.93 -6.43
N VAL A 311 8.14 -21.75 -6.91
CA VAL A 311 9.41 -21.13 -6.51
C VAL A 311 9.46 -20.90 -4.99
N PHE A 312 8.39 -20.36 -4.41
CA PHE A 312 8.34 -20.13 -2.96
C PHE A 312 8.43 -21.45 -2.16
N MET A 313 7.73 -22.51 -2.62
CA MET A 313 7.82 -23.84 -2.03
C MET A 313 9.24 -24.42 -2.10
N VAL A 314 9.93 -24.27 -3.23
CA VAL A 314 11.33 -24.71 -3.38
C VAL A 314 12.23 -24.00 -2.36
N PHE A 315 12.02 -22.70 -2.13
CA PHE A 315 12.78 -21.96 -1.12
C PHE A 315 12.49 -22.39 0.31
N ILE A 316 11.28 -22.88 0.63
CA ILE A 316 10.98 -23.50 1.93
C ILE A 316 11.83 -24.76 2.12
N ILE A 317 11.89 -25.62 1.10
CA ILE A 317 12.71 -26.84 1.12
C ILE A 317 14.20 -26.50 1.30
N ILE A 318 14.69 -25.48 0.57
CA ILE A 318 16.06 -24.98 0.72
C ILE A 318 16.30 -24.44 2.14
N SER A 319 15.33 -23.72 2.72
CA SER A 319 15.43 -23.19 4.09
C SER A 319 15.56 -24.31 5.13
N LEU A 320 14.80 -25.40 5.00
CA LEU A 320 14.91 -26.57 5.88
C LEU A 320 16.29 -27.24 5.72
N HIS A 321 16.74 -27.41 4.48
CA HIS A 321 18.04 -28.02 4.20
C HIS A 321 19.21 -27.21 4.78
N ILE A 322 19.19 -25.87 4.64
CA ILE A 322 20.22 -24.98 5.20
C ILE A 322 20.25 -25.02 6.73
N GLN A 323 19.11 -25.29 7.36
CA GLN A 323 19.00 -25.39 8.81
C GLN A 323 19.31 -26.79 9.35
N GLU A 324 19.80 -27.70 8.49
CA GLU A 324 20.13 -29.10 8.79
C GLU A 324 18.91 -29.90 9.30
N ASP A 325 17.72 -29.55 8.81
CA ASP A 325 16.47 -30.25 9.11
C ASP A 325 16.04 -31.10 7.90
N ASP A 326 15.32 -32.21 8.15
CA ASP A 326 14.89 -33.13 7.09
C ASP A 326 13.88 -32.46 6.13
N PRO A 327 14.18 -32.33 4.82
CA PRO A 327 13.31 -31.61 3.89
C PRO A 327 11.95 -32.31 3.65
N PHE A 328 11.90 -33.63 3.82
CA PHE A 328 10.68 -34.43 3.65
C PHE A 328 9.65 -34.18 4.75
N SER A 329 10.08 -33.71 5.93
CA SER A 329 9.20 -33.39 7.06
C SER A 329 8.16 -32.33 6.71
N PHE A 330 8.43 -31.47 5.72
CA PHE A 330 7.45 -30.51 5.20
C PHE A 330 6.20 -31.18 4.60
N PHE A 331 6.35 -32.36 3.99
CA PHE A 331 5.28 -33.07 3.28
C PHE A 331 4.56 -34.12 4.13
N ILE A 332 5.21 -34.63 5.18
CA ILE A 332 4.74 -35.80 5.95
C ILE A 332 3.76 -35.41 7.07
N LEU A 333 3.61 -34.12 7.37
CA LEU A 333 2.98 -33.63 8.59
C LEU A 333 1.42 -33.65 8.56
N LEU A 334 0.79 -34.80 8.86
CA LEU A 334 -0.66 -34.94 9.09
C LEU A 334 -0.93 -36.10 10.07
N GLU A 335 -0.84 -35.88 11.40
CA GLU A 335 -1.75 -36.43 12.45
C GLU A 335 -1.19 -36.41 13.88
N ASP A 336 0.12 -36.24 14.12
CA ASP A 336 0.63 -36.33 15.48
C ASP A 336 0.34 -35.06 16.31
N VAL A 337 -0.37 -35.23 17.43
CA VAL A 337 -0.66 -34.17 18.40
C VAL A 337 0.67 -33.72 19.02
N TYR A 338 1.16 -32.57 18.59
CA TYR A 338 2.46 -32.05 19.01
C TYR A 338 2.50 -31.64 20.48
N ASN A 339 3.50 -32.17 21.18
CA ASN A 339 3.90 -31.71 22.50
C ASN A 339 5.08 -30.75 22.35
N GLY A 340 4.90 -29.49 22.73
CA GLY A 340 5.98 -28.51 22.81
C GLY A 340 6.82 -28.78 24.05
N VAL A 341 8.10 -28.42 24.02
CA VAL A 341 9.01 -28.59 25.15
C VAL A 341 9.35 -27.22 25.73
N VAL A 342 9.19 -27.07 27.04
CA VAL A 342 9.60 -25.90 27.81
C VAL A 342 10.73 -26.32 28.72
N GLU A 343 11.85 -25.60 28.66
CA GLU A 343 13.05 -25.91 29.45
C GLU A 343 13.20 -24.91 30.61
N TYR A 344 13.64 -25.41 31.76
CA TYR A 344 13.92 -24.57 32.93
C TYR A 344 15.29 -23.91 32.77
N ALA A 345 15.35 -22.57 32.87
CA ALA A 345 16.58 -21.82 32.62
C ALA A 345 17.73 -22.13 33.62
N GLU A 346 17.38 -22.58 34.84
CA GLU A 346 18.35 -22.73 35.94
C GLU A 346 18.69 -24.19 36.29
N THR A 347 17.79 -25.15 36.01
CA THR A 347 17.93 -26.56 36.41
C THR A 347 18.00 -27.55 35.25
N GLY A 348 17.71 -27.13 34.01
CA GLY A 348 17.73 -28.01 32.83
C GLY A 348 16.66 -29.11 32.83
N GLU A 349 15.68 -29.03 33.74
CA GLU A 349 14.49 -29.89 33.64
C GLU A 349 13.70 -29.50 32.38
N THR A 350 12.90 -30.42 31.85
CA THR A 350 12.06 -30.18 30.68
C THR A 350 10.62 -30.52 31.03
N LEU A 351 9.71 -29.59 30.75
CA LEU A 351 8.28 -29.76 30.88
C LEU A 351 7.66 -29.75 29.48
N SER A 352 7.00 -30.83 29.09
CA SER A 352 6.24 -30.86 27.86
C SER A 352 4.85 -30.25 28.06
N ILE A 353 4.48 -29.28 27.23
CA ILE A 353 3.17 -28.63 27.23
C ILE A 353 2.50 -28.90 25.87
N PRO A 354 1.23 -29.32 25.83
CA PRO A 354 0.53 -29.54 24.57
C PRO A 354 0.41 -28.22 23.77
N VAL A 355 0.80 -28.25 22.51
CA VAL A 355 0.79 -27.08 21.62
C VAL A 355 -0.54 -27.00 20.89
N ASN A 356 -1.05 -25.78 20.68
CA ASN A 356 -2.27 -25.56 19.93
C ASN A 356 -1.97 -25.42 18.42
N TRP A 357 -2.17 -26.52 17.69
CA TRP A 357 -1.95 -26.63 16.24
C TRP A 357 -2.76 -25.63 15.39
N ALA A 358 -3.88 -25.10 15.91
CA ALA A 358 -4.70 -24.16 15.18
C ALA A 358 -4.09 -22.73 15.15
N SER A 359 -3.13 -22.43 16.02
CA SER A 359 -2.59 -21.07 16.19
C SER A 359 -1.97 -20.49 14.90
N PRO A 360 -1.07 -21.21 14.18
CA PRO A 360 -0.49 -20.69 12.94
C PRO A 360 -1.55 -20.47 11.84
N LEU A 361 -2.56 -21.35 11.77
CA LEU A 361 -3.64 -21.25 10.80
C LEU A 361 -4.53 -20.03 11.06
N TRP A 362 -4.89 -19.76 12.33
CA TRP A 362 -5.63 -18.55 12.69
C TRP A 362 -4.85 -17.28 12.37
N VAL A 363 -3.53 -17.25 12.66
CA VAL A 363 -2.69 -16.09 12.33
C VAL A 363 -2.61 -15.88 10.81
N ALA A 364 -2.44 -16.95 10.02
CA ALA A 364 -2.46 -16.87 8.57
C ALA A 364 -3.81 -16.35 8.05
N LEU A 365 -4.92 -16.85 8.59
CA LEU A 365 -6.26 -16.41 8.21
C LEU A 365 -6.48 -14.93 8.52
N ILE A 366 -6.06 -14.46 9.69
CA ILE A 366 -6.13 -13.04 10.07
C ILE A 366 -5.32 -12.21 9.07
N GLN A 367 -4.10 -12.63 8.74
CA GLN A 367 -3.24 -11.94 7.79
C GLN A 367 -3.93 -11.77 6.42
N ILE A 368 -4.50 -12.86 5.89
CA ILE A 368 -5.15 -12.91 4.58
C ILE A 368 -6.41 -12.03 4.55
N VAL A 369 -7.26 -12.14 5.57
CA VAL A 369 -8.48 -11.35 5.68
C VAL A 369 -8.14 -9.87 5.80
N MET A 370 -7.19 -9.49 6.64
CA MET A 370 -6.78 -8.10 6.82
C MET A 370 -6.13 -7.54 5.54
N ALA A 371 -5.30 -8.32 4.84
CA ALA A 371 -4.74 -7.91 3.56
C ALA A 371 -5.83 -7.69 2.49
N TYR A 372 -6.83 -8.58 2.43
CA TYR A 372 -7.96 -8.44 1.50
C TYR A 372 -8.84 -7.23 1.83
N VAL A 373 -9.14 -7.00 3.11
CA VAL A 373 -9.89 -5.82 3.57
C VAL A 373 -9.12 -4.54 3.23
N CYS A 374 -7.81 -4.50 3.48
CA CYS A 374 -6.95 -3.37 3.12
C CYS A 374 -7.02 -3.08 1.61
N PHE A 375 -6.90 -4.11 0.78
CA PHE A 375 -7.01 -4.00 -0.67
C PHE A 375 -8.38 -3.48 -1.13
N GLY A 376 -9.47 -4.02 -0.56
CA GLY A 376 -10.82 -3.59 -0.87
C GLY A 376 -11.10 -2.14 -0.47
N ALA A 377 -10.75 -1.77 0.76
CA ALA A 377 -10.92 -0.42 1.31
C ALA A 377 -10.08 0.61 0.55
N SER A 378 -8.85 0.26 0.19
CA SER A 378 -7.97 1.09 -0.64
C SER A 378 -8.55 1.36 -2.02
N LYS A 379 -9.08 0.33 -2.69
CA LYS A 379 -9.76 0.50 -3.97
C LYS A 379 -10.98 1.41 -3.86
N PHE A 380 -11.76 1.20 -2.79
CA PHE A 380 -12.92 2.03 -2.52
C PHE A 380 -12.51 3.49 -2.36
N ALA A 381 -11.48 3.77 -1.54
CA ALA A 381 -10.92 5.11 -1.34
C ALA A 381 -10.49 5.79 -2.65
N CYS A 382 -9.83 5.05 -3.55
CA CYS A 382 -9.43 5.58 -4.86
C CYS A 382 -10.63 5.86 -5.77
N LYS A 383 -11.65 4.99 -5.77
CA LYS A 383 -12.85 5.19 -6.60
C LYS A 383 -13.70 6.39 -6.20
N ILE A 384 -13.72 6.73 -4.92
CA ILE A 384 -14.46 7.89 -4.38
C ILE A 384 -13.61 9.16 -4.32
N LEU A 385 -12.38 9.13 -4.85
CA LEU A 385 -11.45 10.27 -4.94
C LEU A 385 -10.99 10.85 -3.58
N ILE A 386 -11.04 10.07 -2.50
CA ILE A 386 -10.50 10.48 -1.16
C ILE A 386 -9.08 9.98 -0.90
N GLN A 387 -8.44 9.49 -1.96
CA GLN A 387 -7.16 8.77 -1.94
C GLN A 387 -6.00 9.51 -1.25
N ASN A 388 -5.89 10.83 -1.36
CA ASN A 388 -4.75 11.54 -0.74
C ASN A 388 -4.69 11.30 0.77
N PHE A 389 -5.84 11.39 1.45
CA PHE A 389 -5.94 11.21 2.89
C PHE A 389 -6.10 9.72 3.27
N SER A 390 -7.10 9.03 2.72
CA SER A 390 -7.46 7.69 3.18
C SER A 390 -6.65 6.56 2.52
N PHE A 391 -5.91 6.84 1.43
CA PHE A 391 -5.04 5.86 0.77
C PHE A 391 -3.57 6.23 0.95
N THR A 392 -3.09 7.32 0.36
CA THR A 392 -1.66 7.61 0.30
C THR A 392 -1.07 7.98 1.66
N PHE A 393 -1.72 8.88 2.40
CA PHE A 393 -1.32 9.23 3.75
C PHE A 393 -1.48 8.06 4.73
N ALA A 394 -2.59 7.31 4.65
CA ALA A 394 -2.80 6.12 5.47
C ALA A 394 -1.67 5.08 5.30
N HIS A 395 -1.31 4.71 4.07
CA HIS A 395 -0.23 3.74 3.82
C HIS A 395 1.15 4.26 4.24
N SER A 396 1.40 5.57 4.12
CA SER A 396 2.65 6.19 4.59
C SER A 396 2.80 6.12 6.12
N LEU A 397 1.69 6.08 6.86
CA LEU A 397 1.67 5.96 8.32
C LEU A 397 1.76 4.52 8.84
N VAL A 398 1.57 3.50 8.00
CA VAL A 398 1.56 2.10 8.43
C VAL A 398 2.87 1.70 9.11
N VAL A 399 4.02 2.07 8.54
CA VAL A 399 5.34 1.70 9.10
C VAL A 399 5.58 2.38 10.46
N PRO A 400 5.43 3.70 10.63
CA PRO A 400 5.55 4.33 11.95
C PRO A 400 4.60 3.75 13.00
N VAL A 401 3.34 3.53 12.63
CA VAL A 401 2.34 2.99 13.55
C VAL A 401 2.67 1.56 13.94
N THR A 402 3.05 0.70 12.99
CA THR A 402 3.47 -0.68 13.30
C THR A 402 4.71 -0.71 14.18
N VAL A 403 5.75 0.06 13.87
CA VAL A 403 6.98 0.14 14.68
C VAL A 403 6.65 0.58 16.11
N ASN A 404 5.87 1.64 16.29
CA ASN A 404 5.50 2.12 17.63
C ASN A 404 4.67 1.09 18.40
N LEU A 405 3.69 0.45 17.77
CA LEU A 405 2.88 -0.60 18.40
C LEU A 405 3.73 -1.82 18.80
N LEU A 406 4.67 -2.23 17.93
CA LEU A 406 5.57 -3.35 18.20
C LEU A 406 6.52 -3.05 19.36
N ILE A 407 7.04 -1.82 19.46
CA ILE A 407 7.86 -1.38 20.59
C ILE A 407 7.04 -1.43 21.89
N VAL A 408 5.80 -0.92 21.87
CA VAL A 408 4.92 -0.96 23.04
C VAL A 408 4.62 -2.41 23.46
N PHE A 409 4.27 -3.28 22.52
CA PHE A 409 3.98 -4.68 22.83
C PHE A 409 5.21 -5.43 23.36
N CYS A 410 6.39 -5.22 22.76
CA CYS A 410 7.64 -5.79 23.28
C CYS A 410 7.99 -5.23 24.66
N GLY A 411 7.74 -3.94 24.90
CA GLY A 411 7.93 -3.29 26.19
C GLY A 411 7.04 -3.88 27.28
N MET A 412 5.76 -4.10 26.99
CA MET A 412 4.81 -4.71 27.93
C MET A 412 5.22 -6.15 28.30
N LYS A 413 5.61 -6.98 27.32
CA LYS A 413 6.06 -8.37 27.55
C LYS A 413 7.40 -8.43 28.31
N ASN A 414 8.29 -7.47 28.08
CA ASN A 414 9.55 -7.33 28.83
C ASN A 414 9.31 -6.92 30.29
N ALA A 415 8.35 -6.03 30.54
CA ALA A 415 8.00 -5.60 31.89
C ALA A 415 7.35 -6.73 32.68
N ASP A 416 6.33 -7.37 32.07
CA ASP A 416 5.60 -8.49 32.64
C ASP A 416 5.54 -9.65 31.63
N PRO A 417 6.20 -10.80 31.89
CA PRO A 417 6.15 -11.97 31.02
C PRO A 417 4.73 -12.51 30.77
N CYS A 418 3.77 -12.15 31.60
CA CYS A 418 2.38 -12.59 31.51
C CYS A 418 1.40 -11.55 30.91
N ALA A 419 1.88 -10.44 30.36
CA ALA A 419 1.05 -9.33 29.87
C ALA A 419 -0.02 -9.73 28.82
N PHE A 420 0.26 -10.77 28.01
CA PHE A 420 -0.61 -11.24 26.92
C PHE A 420 -1.30 -12.57 27.19
N HIS A 421 -1.24 -13.08 28.43
CA HIS A 421 -1.81 -14.36 28.80
C HIS A 421 -3.32 -14.43 28.47
N GLY A 422 -3.74 -15.47 27.75
CA GLY A 422 -5.12 -15.68 27.31
C GLY A 422 -5.48 -15.06 25.96
N THR A 423 -4.63 -14.18 25.39
CA THR A 423 -4.83 -13.64 24.02
C THR A 423 -3.88 -14.27 23.02
N ILE A 424 -2.60 -14.36 23.37
CA ILE A 424 -1.56 -15.05 22.60
C ILE A 424 -1.10 -16.23 23.46
N PRO A 425 -0.93 -17.44 22.88
CA PRO A 425 -0.39 -18.56 23.63
C PRO A 425 0.97 -18.20 24.25
N ASP A 426 1.20 -18.57 25.51
CA ASP A 426 2.34 -18.07 26.30
C ASP A 426 3.72 -18.46 25.74
N TYR A 427 3.77 -19.50 24.90
CA TYR A 427 4.98 -19.97 24.21
C TYR A 427 5.31 -19.18 22.93
N LEU A 428 4.38 -18.36 22.43
CA LEU A 428 4.54 -17.58 21.19
C LEU A 428 4.69 -16.09 21.48
N PHE A 429 5.72 -15.47 20.92
CA PHE A 429 5.83 -14.01 20.92
C PHE A 429 6.72 -13.50 19.78
N PHE A 430 6.65 -12.19 19.51
CA PHE A 430 7.52 -11.49 18.57
C PHE A 430 9.01 -11.63 18.92
N TYR A 431 9.89 -11.44 17.94
CA TYR A 431 11.32 -11.28 18.26
C TYR A 431 11.59 -9.95 18.91
N MET A 432 11.81 -10.03 20.23
CA MET A 432 12.02 -8.88 21.08
C MET A 432 13.42 -8.32 20.83
N PRO A 433 13.55 -7.00 20.64
CA PRO A 433 14.86 -6.39 20.70
C PRO A 433 15.47 -6.59 22.10
N PRO A 434 16.81 -6.66 22.22
CA PRO A 434 17.47 -6.89 23.50
C PRO A 434 17.02 -5.88 24.56
N ALA A 435 16.86 -6.39 25.80
CA ALA A 435 16.06 -5.78 26.87
C ALA A 435 16.41 -4.33 27.21
N TRP A 436 17.62 -3.85 26.95
CA TRP A 436 18.04 -2.47 27.20
C TRP A 436 17.23 -1.43 26.43
N ILE A 437 16.72 -1.75 25.23
CA ILE A 437 15.85 -0.86 24.42
C ILE A 437 14.49 -0.65 25.11
N CYS A 438 13.94 -1.67 25.77
CA CYS A 438 12.65 -1.59 26.46
C CYS A 438 12.76 -1.17 27.95
N PHE A 439 13.90 -1.43 28.60
CA PHE A 439 14.09 -1.18 30.03
C PHE A 439 14.08 0.31 30.38
N HIS A 440 14.61 1.17 29.51
CA HIS A 440 14.72 2.62 29.78
C HIS A 440 13.34 3.32 29.81
N THR A 441 12.34 2.83 29.07
CA THR A 441 10.99 3.44 29.06
C THR A 441 10.14 3.04 30.27
N TRP A 442 10.35 1.86 30.86
CA TRP A 442 9.41 1.28 31.83
C TRP A 442 9.99 0.94 33.22
N LYS A 443 11.32 0.83 33.42
CA LYS A 443 11.91 0.58 34.75
C LYS A 443 13.08 1.52 35.08
N PRO A 444 12.88 2.57 35.90
CA PRO A 444 13.98 3.23 36.59
C PRO A 444 14.80 2.21 37.39
N ARG A 445 16.11 2.12 37.17
CA ARG A 445 17.06 1.43 38.05
C ARG A 445 17.34 2.24 39.33
N CYS A 446 16.39 3.04 39.80
CA CYS A 446 16.60 3.83 41.02
C CYS A 446 16.36 2.93 42.24
N GLU A 447 17.30 2.96 43.17
CA GLU A 447 17.09 2.43 44.52
C GLU A 447 15.78 3.01 45.10
N ARG A 448 15.00 2.20 45.82
CA ARG A 448 13.88 2.72 46.63
C ARG A 448 14.45 3.79 47.57
N LEU A 449 13.99 5.04 47.45
CA LEU A 449 14.44 6.23 48.19
C LEU A 449 15.78 6.86 47.73
N ALA A 450 16.10 6.84 46.44
CA ALA A 450 17.20 7.66 45.92
C ALA A 450 16.95 9.17 46.17
N ALA A 451 17.99 9.91 46.56
CA ALA A 451 17.92 11.36 46.78
C ALA A 451 17.53 12.12 45.49
N THR A 452 16.78 13.22 45.62
CA THR A 452 16.31 14.05 44.50
C THR A 452 17.42 14.48 43.54
N ASP A 453 18.61 14.68 44.10
CA ASP A 453 19.79 15.21 43.43
C ASP A 453 20.49 14.13 42.58
N LYS A 454 20.19 12.85 42.85
CA LYS A 454 20.54 11.71 41.99
C LYS A 454 19.50 11.42 40.92
N LEU A 455 18.27 11.94 41.05
CA LEU A 455 17.14 11.71 40.16
C LEU A 455 16.95 12.84 39.14
N PHE A 456 17.29 14.08 39.49
CA PHE A 456 17.07 15.24 38.63
C PHE A 456 18.29 16.16 38.56
N ALA A 457 18.61 16.62 37.34
CA ALA A 457 19.74 17.48 37.05
C ALA A 457 19.55 18.91 37.59
N LYS A 458 18.29 19.33 37.78
CA LYS A 458 17.91 20.58 38.46
C LYS A 458 16.95 20.28 39.61
N PRO A 459 17.10 20.97 40.75
CA PRO A 459 16.23 20.75 41.92
C PRO A 459 14.80 21.28 41.75
N TRP A 460 14.51 22.06 40.71
CA TRP A 460 13.21 22.73 40.52
C TRP A 460 12.67 22.56 39.09
N TYR A 461 11.35 22.36 38.97
CA TYR A 461 10.63 22.22 37.70
C TYR A 461 10.07 23.57 37.20
N SER A 462 9.72 23.66 35.91
CA SER A 462 9.06 24.84 35.34
C SER A 462 7.55 24.69 35.47
N GLY A 463 6.87 25.61 36.16
CA GLY A 463 5.44 25.54 36.44
C GLY A 463 4.52 25.60 35.21
N VAL A 464 5.02 26.07 34.06
CA VAL A 464 4.22 26.20 32.82
C VAL A 464 4.13 24.89 32.04
N LEU A 465 5.12 24.00 32.17
CA LEU A 465 5.22 22.72 31.46
C LEU A 465 5.78 21.67 32.42
N ILE A 466 5.02 21.39 33.47
CA ILE A 466 5.44 20.50 34.57
C ILE A 466 5.85 19.13 34.01
N ASP A 467 5.01 18.53 33.17
CA ASP A 467 5.23 17.18 32.64
C ASP A 467 6.52 17.08 31.80
N GLN A 468 6.73 18.04 30.90
CA GLN A 468 7.93 18.08 30.05
C GLN A 468 9.17 18.42 30.86
N SER A 469 9.06 19.36 31.80
CA SER A 469 10.19 19.76 32.64
C SER A 469 10.64 18.65 33.57
N MET A 470 9.76 17.81 34.10
CA MET A 470 10.15 16.63 34.88
C MET A 470 10.79 15.53 34.01
N LEU A 471 10.27 15.32 32.80
CA LEU A 471 10.79 14.31 31.85
C LEU A 471 12.21 14.63 31.38
N PHE A 472 12.49 15.87 31.01
CA PHE A 472 13.82 16.28 30.51
C PHE A 472 14.85 16.53 31.61
N ASN A 473 14.40 16.73 32.85
CA ASN A 473 15.27 17.07 33.95
C ASN A 473 15.78 15.86 34.73
N ARG A 474 15.43 14.63 34.34
CA ARG A 474 15.90 13.40 34.98
C ARG A 474 17.39 13.17 34.67
N THR A 475 18.22 12.91 35.68
CA THR A 475 19.65 12.59 35.52
C THR A 475 19.81 11.24 34.81
N LYS A 476 20.76 11.19 33.87
CA LYS A 476 21.04 10.03 33.02
C LYS A 476 22.03 9.10 33.72
N ASP A 477 21.63 7.84 33.90
CA ASP A 477 22.57 6.75 34.14
C ASP A 477 22.92 6.12 32.77
N GLU A 478 24.20 6.24 32.40
CA GLU A 478 24.89 5.65 31.23
C GLU A 478 24.70 6.31 29.85
N GLU A 479 25.80 6.90 29.37
CA GLU A 479 25.93 7.75 28.17
C GLU A 479 26.09 6.97 26.85
N VAL A 480 26.19 5.63 26.91
CA VAL A 480 26.56 4.77 25.77
C VAL A 480 25.33 4.21 25.02
N ASP A 481 24.18 4.04 25.68
CA ASP A 481 23.07 3.25 25.12
C ASP A 481 21.97 4.08 24.42
N ILE A 482 21.82 5.38 24.73
CA ILE A 482 20.82 6.27 24.08
C ILE A 482 21.26 6.67 22.65
N ALA A 483 22.56 6.66 22.36
CA ALA A 483 23.08 7.00 21.03
C ALA A 483 22.60 6.01 19.96
N VAL A 484 22.40 4.73 20.30
CA VAL A 484 22.00 3.69 19.36
C VAL A 484 20.50 3.78 19.01
N GLU A 485 19.64 4.02 20.00
CA GLU A 485 18.18 4.13 19.79
C GLU A 485 17.77 5.42 19.06
N SER A 486 18.38 6.57 19.39
CA SER A 486 18.17 7.82 18.65
C SER A 486 18.63 7.72 17.19
N ASN A 487 19.61 6.87 16.88
CA ASN A 487 20.12 6.70 15.52
C ASN A 487 19.18 5.82 14.67
N HIS A 488 18.60 4.74 15.23
CA HIS A 488 17.67 3.89 14.49
C HIS A 488 16.37 4.59 14.10
N THR A 489 15.81 5.42 14.98
CA THR A 489 14.60 6.20 14.68
C THR A 489 14.87 7.26 13.60
N ARG A 490 16.04 7.92 13.65
CA ARG A 490 16.48 8.87 12.61
C ARG A 490 16.64 8.19 11.24
N VAL A 491 17.28 7.03 11.20
CA VAL A 491 17.46 6.26 9.97
C VAL A 491 16.12 5.80 9.39
N THR A 492 15.17 5.40 10.23
CA THR A 492 13.82 5.01 9.79
C THR A 492 13.05 6.19 9.19
N LEU A 493 13.18 7.38 9.79
CA LEU A 493 12.60 8.61 9.25
C LEU A 493 13.20 8.97 7.88
N LEU A 494 14.51 8.80 7.69
CA LEU A 494 15.14 9.00 6.39
C LEU A 494 14.58 8.06 5.31
N TRP A 495 14.41 6.77 5.63
CA TRP A 495 13.80 5.82 4.69
C TRP A 495 12.34 6.16 4.40
N LEU A 496 11.60 6.65 5.39
CA LEU A 496 10.20 7.07 5.21
C LEU A 496 10.07 8.31 4.32
N VAL A 497 10.95 9.30 4.50
CA VAL A 497 11.01 10.48 3.63
C VAL A 497 11.36 10.06 2.20
N SER A 498 12.32 9.16 2.03
CA SER A 498 12.66 8.60 0.72
C SER A 498 11.47 7.87 0.07
N GLN A 499 10.77 7.01 0.82
CA GLN A 499 9.59 6.30 0.33
C GLN A 499 8.46 7.26 -0.05
N ALA A 500 8.21 8.29 0.76
CA ALA A 500 7.21 9.32 0.49
C ALA A 500 7.52 10.12 -0.78
N TRP A 501 8.80 10.41 -1.04
CA TRP A 501 9.24 11.05 -2.27
C TRP A 501 9.07 10.15 -3.49
N ILE A 502 9.51 8.89 -3.42
CA ILE A 502 9.40 7.92 -4.53
C ILE A 502 7.93 7.63 -4.85
N SER A 503 7.06 7.61 -3.84
CA SER A 503 5.61 7.44 -4.01
C SER A 503 4.86 8.75 -4.25
N PHE A 504 5.55 9.87 -4.50
CA PHE A 504 4.92 11.20 -4.64
C PHE A 504 3.84 11.25 -5.74
N HIS A 505 3.97 10.43 -6.79
CA HIS A 505 2.94 10.34 -7.83
C HIS A 505 1.58 9.88 -7.29
N ALA A 506 1.56 9.08 -6.23
CA ALA A 506 0.32 8.66 -5.57
C ALA A 506 -0.35 9.79 -4.76
N TRP A 507 0.34 10.91 -4.50
CA TRP A 507 -0.19 12.07 -3.77
C TRP A 507 -0.87 13.11 -4.67
N LYS A 508 -0.61 13.07 -5.98
CA LYS A 508 -1.26 13.94 -6.98
C LYS A 508 -1.97 13.15 -8.09
N PRO A 509 -3.00 12.38 -7.74
CA PRO A 509 -3.72 11.57 -8.70
C PRO A 509 -4.67 12.42 -9.56
N ARG A 510 -4.69 12.15 -10.86
CA ARG A 510 -5.63 12.69 -11.84
C ARG A 510 -6.52 11.54 -12.33
N CYS A 511 -7.57 11.22 -11.57
CA CYS A 511 -8.47 10.12 -11.90
C CYS A 511 -9.92 10.57 -12.00
N GLU A 512 -10.63 9.96 -12.94
CA GLU A 512 -12.09 10.03 -13.04
C GLU A 512 -12.72 9.30 -11.85
N ARG A 513 -13.84 9.83 -11.37
CA ARG A 513 -14.63 9.19 -10.32
C ARG A 513 -15.13 7.82 -10.80
N LEU A 514 -15.05 6.81 -9.94
CA LEU A 514 -15.45 5.41 -10.25
C LEU A 514 -14.66 4.72 -11.37
N ALA A 515 -13.44 5.18 -11.67
CA ALA A 515 -12.57 4.53 -12.66
C ALA A 515 -12.40 3.01 -12.42
N ALA A 516 -12.24 2.27 -13.52
CA ALA A 516 -12.00 0.83 -13.48
C ALA A 516 -10.69 0.51 -12.74
N THR A 517 -10.66 -0.61 -12.01
CA THR A 517 -9.49 -1.02 -11.21
C THR A 517 -8.21 -1.12 -12.04
N ASP A 518 -8.32 -1.60 -13.29
CA ASP A 518 -7.17 -1.80 -14.18
C ASP A 518 -6.63 -0.47 -14.77
N LYS A 519 -7.39 0.64 -14.62
CA LYS A 519 -6.94 2.03 -14.87
C LYS A 519 -6.27 2.62 -13.63
N LEU A 520 -6.77 2.29 -12.44
CA LEU A 520 -6.25 2.77 -11.14
C LEU A 520 -4.93 2.09 -10.72
N PHE A 521 -4.76 0.80 -10.98
CA PHE A 521 -3.61 0.02 -10.51
C PHE A 521 -2.92 -0.71 -11.65
N ALA A 522 -1.58 -0.67 -11.65
CA ALA A 522 -0.78 -1.27 -12.70
C ALA A 522 -0.98 -2.78 -12.73
N LYS A 523 -0.95 -3.46 -11.59
CA LYS A 523 -1.25 -4.88 -11.37
C LYS A 523 -2.68 -5.04 -10.81
N PRO A 524 -3.44 -6.06 -11.25
CA PRO A 524 -4.86 -6.22 -10.93
C PRO A 524 -5.14 -6.67 -9.48
N TRP A 525 -4.13 -7.19 -8.78
CA TRP A 525 -4.18 -7.77 -7.43
C TRP A 525 -2.99 -7.30 -6.59
N TYR A 526 -3.07 -7.53 -5.29
CA TYR A 526 -2.08 -7.14 -4.29
C TYR A 526 -1.02 -8.23 -4.06
N SER A 527 0.13 -7.85 -3.48
CA SER A 527 1.08 -8.80 -2.91
C SER A 527 0.69 -9.08 -1.46
N GLY A 528 0.49 -10.37 -1.11
CA GLY A 528 0.04 -10.74 0.24
C GLY A 528 1.00 -10.34 1.35
N VAL A 529 2.31 -10.42 1.08
CA VAL A 529 3.36 -10.23 2.08
C VAL A 529 3.63 -8.73 2.30
N LEU A 530 3.69 -7.91 1.26
CA LEU A 530 3.98 -6.47 1.37
C LEU A 530 2.80 -5.64 0.87
N ILE A 531 1.65 -5.75 1.56
CA ILE A 531 0.40 -5.12 1.12
C ILE A 531 0.57 -3.60 0.96
N ASP A 532 1.15 -2.90 1.93
CA ASP A 532 1.25 -1.45 1.94
C ASP A 532 2.21 -0.90 0.89
N GLN A 533 3.41 -1.47 0.77
CA GLN A 533 4.34 -1.12 -0.32
C GLN A 533 3.71 -1.46 -1.67
N SER A 534 3.09 -2.64 -1.79
CA SER A 534 2.49 -3.05 -3.05
C SER A 534 1.37 -2.11 -3.48
N MET A 535 0.53 -1.62 -2.57
CA MET A 535 -0.55 -0.72 -2.94
C MET A 535 -0.03 0.65 -3.40
N LEU A 536 0.92 1.24 -2.67
CA LEU A 536 1.51 2.53 -3.02
C LEU A 536 2.23 2.50 -4.37
N PHE A 537 3.09 1.49 -4.59
CA PHE A 537 3.91 1.40 -5.80
C PHE A 537 3.16 0.84 -6.99
N ASN A 538 2.00 0.23 -6.79
CA ASN A 538 1.15 -0.27 -7.85
C ASN A 538 0.13 0.76 -8.34
N ARG A 539 -0.01 1.91 -7.66
CA ARG A 539 -0.88 3.00 -8.12
C ARG A 539 -0.31 3.59 -9.42
N THR A 540 -1.11 3.55 -10.49
CA THR A 540 -0.69 4.10 -11.79
C THR A 540 -0.36 5.59 -11.69
N LYS A 541 0.73 6.00 -12.34
CA LYS A 541 0.95 7.38 -12.74
C LYS A 541 -0.04 7.66 -13.87
N ASP A 542 -1.04 8.51 -13.62
CA ASP A 542 -2.11 8.78 -14.59
C ASP A 542 -1.49 9.45 -15.85
N GLU A 543 -1.76 8.92 -17.05
CA GLU A 543 -1.24 9.47 -18.31
C GLU A 543 -1.86 10.86 -18.56
N GLU A 544 -1.03 11.88 -18.77
CA GLU A 544 -1.46 13.14 -19.36
C GLU A 544 -1.88 12.83 -20.81
N VAL A 545 -3.18 12.73 -21.06
CA VAL A 545 -3.71 12.89 -22.42
C VAL A 545 -3.78 14.38 -22.69
N ASP A 546 -2.63 15.04 -22.69
CA ASP A 546 -2.51 16.39 -23.21
C ASP A 546 -2.35 16.24 -24.73
N ILE A 547 -3.49 16.20 -25.43
CA ILE A 547 -3.47 16.35 -26.89
C ILE A 547 -3.05 17.79 -27.14
N ALA A 548 -1.82 17.98 -27.62
CA ALA A 548 -1.33 19.29 -28.04
C ALA A 548 -2.30 19.85 -29.10
N VAL A 549 -2.67 21.13 -28.98
CA VAL A 549 -3.58 21.79 -29.93
C VAL A 549 -3.01 21.77 -31.37
N GLU A 550 -1.69 21.59 -31.53
CA GLU A 550 -1.06 21.33 -32.83
C GLU A 550 -1.48 20.01 -33.48
N ASP A 551 -1.70 18.93 -32.72
CA ASP A 551 -2.15 17.62 -33.25
C ASP A 551 -3.64 17.66 -33.65
N LEU A 552 -4.44 18.53 -33.01
CA LEU A 552 -5.81 18.83 -33.44
C LEU A 552 -5.87 19.63 -34.76
N LYS A 553 -4.86 20.48 -35.03
CA LYS A 553 -4.76 21.20 -36.31
C LYS A 553 -4.39 20.27 -37.46
N GLY A 554 -3.54 19.28 -37.24
CA GLY A 554 -3.17 18.28 -38.25
C GLY A 554 -4.34 17.38 -38.69
N LEU A 555 -5.28 17.10 -37.78
CA LEU A 555 -6.50 16.32 -38.07
C LEU A 555 -7.56 17.10 -38.84
N HIS A 556 -7.55 18.44 -38.74
CA HIS A 556 -8.52 19.29 -39.42
C HIS A 556 -8.19 19.50 -40.92
N GLU A 557 -6.96 19.18 -41.36
CA GLU A 557 -6.54 19.24 -42.76
C GLU A 557 -6.65 17.89 -43.49
N SER A 558 -6.81 16.75 -42.79
CA SER A 558 -6.76 15.42 -43.41
C SER A 558 -8.09 14.69 -43.57
N ASP A 559 -9.18 15.06 -42.88
CA ASP A 559 -10.42 14.26 -42.90
C ASP A 559 -11.70 15.10 -43.09
N GLU A 560 -12.01 15.46 -44.34
CA GLU A 560 -13.34 15.97 -44.74
C GLU A 560 -14.37 14.84 -44.96
N ALA A 561 -14.11 13.60 -44.52
CA ALA A 561 -14.98 12.45 -44.78
C ALA A 561 -15.07 11.46 -43.60
N SER A 562 -15.78 11.82 -42.51
CA SER A 562 -16.59 10.87 -41.69
C SER A 562 -17.08 11.49 -40.37
N ILE A 563 -17.90 12.54 -40.45
CA ILE A 563 -18.52 13.16 -39.26
C ILE A 563 -19.82 12.41 -38.93
N ALA A 564 -19.74 11.39 -38.08
CA ALA A 564 -20.92 10.83 -37.39
C ALA A 564 -20.59 10.03 -36.10
N SER A 565 -19.33 9.62 -35.87
CA SER A 565 -18.98 8.80 -34.70
C SER A 565 -18.11 9.49 -33.65
N SER A 566 -17.60 10.69 -33.94
CA SER A 566 -16.59 11.37 -33.12
C SER A 566 -17.20 12.39 -32.13
N ASP A 567 -18.42 12.85 -32.38
CA ASP A 567 -19.08 13.89 -31.57
C ASP A 567 -19.48 13.44 -30.16
N HIS A 568 -19.46 12.13 -29.88
CA HIS A 568 -19.85 11.60 -28.58
C HIS A 568 -18.69 11.56 -27.55
N ILE A 569 -17.44 11.79 -27.98
CA ILE A 569 -16.26 11.72 -27.11
C ILE A 569 -15.73 13.11 -26.71
N ILE A 570 -16.05 14.15 -27.50
CA ILE A 570 -15.48 15.50 -27.32
C ILE A 570 -16.21 16.33 -26.22
N LYS A 571 -17.42 15.94 -25.80
CA LYS A 571 -18.26 16.79 -24.93
C LYS A 571 -17.92 16.77 -23.42
N ASP A 572 -17.04 15.89 -22.95
CA ASP A 572 -16.79 15.73 -21.50
C ASP A 572 -15.44 16.27 -20.97
N ILE A 573 -14.71 17.07 -21.75
CA ILE A 573 -13.41 17.63 -21.32
C ILE A 573 -13.50 19.15 -21.28
N LYS A 574 -13.50 19.73 -20.08
CA LYS A 574 -13.36 21.19 -19.89
C LYS A 574 -11.94 21.62 -20.27
N PRO A 575 -11.75 22.64 -21.11
CA PRO A 575 -10.46 23.31 -21.22
C PRO A 575 -10.18 24.05 -19.90
N SER A 576 -8.99 23.84 -19.34
CA SER A 576 -8.51 24.59 -18.19
C SER A 576 -8.02 25.96 -18.63
N ASP A 577 -8.82 26.99 -18.39
CA ASP A 577 -8.38 28.38 -18.54
C ASP A 577 -7.35 28.69 -17.46
N SER A 578 -6.09 28.74 -17.87
CA SER A 578 -5.05 29.49 -17.17
C SER A 578 -5.10 30.93 -17.66
N ILE A 579 -5.90 31.76 -16.99
CA ILE A 579 -5.77 33.22 -17.11
C ILE A 579 -5.44 33.76 -15.73
N THR A 580 -4.18 34.16 -15.64
CA THR A 580 -3.57 35.00 -14.61
C THR A 580 -4.38 36.26 -14.36
N ARG A 581 -4.72 36.51 -13.09
CA ARG A 581 -4.46 37.79 -12.40
C ARG A 581 -4.51 37.64 -10.90
#